data_AF-A0A838PJG0-F1
#
_entry.id   AF-A0A838PJG0-F1
#
_cell.length_a   1.000
_cell.length_b   1.000
_cell.length_c   1.000
_cell.angle_alpha   90.00
_cell.angle_beta   90.00
_cell.angle_gamma   90.00
#
_symmetry.space_group_name_H-M   'P 1'
#
loop_
_entity.id
_entity.type
_entity.pdbx_description
1 polymer ?
#
loop_
_entity_poly.entity_id
_entity_poly.type
_entity_poly.pdbx_seq_one_letter_code
_entity_poly.pdbx_strand_id
1 'polypeptide(L)'
;MTCIPFLMAALTAIALVAPSQAAASAYVPGEVIVKYKDGTTGSAEQKVEAATGTDTERAIPGGSRQLEIEDGDSVTDTVAELRKDPNVAYAVPNYKAHASGFVPNDPSFGLQWNLAGPFGINMPDAWDLARARNAPGGRGAVVAVLDTGVAYQGFRRFRKAPDLNNFVPGYDFVAGDRHPNDQNGHGTHVSGTIAGSTNNGVGVAGIAYRTRIMPVRVLDSQGAGDTVAIARGLRFAARRRVSVINLSLEFDASVRAAQIPDIVGAIRYARSKGVLIVAAAGNQAGTVAAYPARARHVMAIAATTVRGCQAEYSNSGFDLDITAPGGGVDAANIDTAYDQSVCRAGQPGPYIYQQTFTSGVRTFGLPGGYEGTSMAAPHVSGVAALVIASRRLGPRPSPRAVEEHLERTARDIGAPGFDPRYGYGLLDAAAALR
;
A
#
# COMPACT_ATOMS: atom_id res chain seq x y z
N MET A 1 -9.08 -75.70 9.04
CA MET A 1 -9.42 -74.53 8.18
C MET A 1 -9.31 -73.30 9.07
N THR A 2 -8.07 -72.90 9.34
CA THR A 2 -7.35 -71.76 8.71
C THR A 2 -7.70 -70.44 9.39
N CYS A 3 -7.00 -70.23 10.50
CA CYS A 3 -6.73 -68.94 11.13
C CYS A 3 -5.63 -68.25 10.30
N ILE A 4 -5.86 -67.02 9.83
CA ILE A 4 -4.85 -66.15 9.18
C ILE A 4 -4.93 -64.78 9.87
N PRO A 5 -3.79 -64.15 10.25
CA PRO A 5 -3.76 -63.11 11.26
C PRO A 5 -3.86 -61.68 10.71
N PHE A 6 -4.24 -60.78 11.63
CA PHE A 6 -4.25 -59.33 11.53
C PHE A 6 -2.89 -58.75 11.10
N LEU A 7 -2.92 -57.85 10.10
CA LEU A 7 -1.83 -56.90 9.83
C LEU A 7 -2.37 -55.49 10.14
N MET A 8 -2.01 -54.93 11.30
CA MET A 8 -2.22 -53.52 11.60
C MET A 8 -1.18 -52.69 10.82
N ALA A 9 -1.62 -51.92 9.84
CA ALA A 9 -0.80 -50.86 9.25
C ALA A 9 -0.91 -49.62 10.14
N ALA A 10 0.18 -49.27 10.82
CA ALA A 10 0.33 -48.02 11.56
C ALA A 10 0.45 -46.85 10.56
N LEU A 11 -0.61 -46.04 10.42
CA LEU A 11 -0.50 -44.72 9.80
C LEU A 11 0.06 -43.75 10.83
N THR A 12 1.34 -43.39 10.67
CA THR A 12 1.97 -42.27 11.35
C THR A 12 1.40 -40.97 10.78
N ALA A 13 0.55 -40.29 11.54
CA ALA A 13 0.11 -38.94 11.22
C ALA A 13 1.28 -37.97 11.46
N ILE A 14 1.97 -37.58 10.39
CA ILE A 14 2.91 -36.45 10.41
C ILE A 14 2.05 -35.18 10.44
N ALA A 15 1.85 -34.60 11.63
CA ALA A 15 1.32 -33.26 11.76
C ALA A 15 2.37 -32.27 11.22
N LEU A 16 2.18 -31.81 9.99
CA LEU A 16 2.88 -30.63 9.49
C LEU A 16 2.33 -29.40 10.22
N VAL A 17 3.03 -29.00 11.29
CA VAL A 17 2.84 -27.71 11.92
C VAL A 17 3.37 -26.65 10.94
N ALA A 18 2.47 -25.89 10.34
CA ALA A 18 2.85 -24.70 9.59
C ALA A 18 3.48 -23.69 10.57
N PRO A 19 4.61 -23.05 10.22
CA PRO A 19 5.20 -22.03 11.08
C PRO A 19 4.25 -20.84 11.14
N SER A 20 3.72 -20.55 12.33
CA SER A 20 3.00 -19.32 12.60
C SER A 20 3.93 -18.14 12.27
N GLN A 21 3.52 -17.23 11.39
CA GLN A 21 4.17 -15.94 11.24
C GLN A 21 4.01 -15.20 12.58
N ALA A 22 5.02 -15.30 13.43
CA ALA A 22 5.07 -14.59 14.69
C ALA A 22 5.02 -13.09 14.38
N ALA A 23 3.99 -12.41 14.88
CA ALA A 23 3.98 -10.96 14.95
C ALA A 23 5.34 -10.51 15.52
N ALA A 24 6.00 -9.57 14.87
CA ALA A 24 7.29 -9.08 15.35
C ALA A 24 7.12 -8.56 16.79
N SER A 25 7.78 -9.20 17.76
CA SER A 25 7.63 -8.86 19.17
C SER A 25 7.99 -7.40 19.44
N ALA A 26 7.15 -6.70 20.21
CA ALA A 26 7.32 -5.29 20.63
C ALA A 26 8.57 -5.06 21.50
N TYR A 27 9.16 -6.15 22.01
CA TYR A 27 10.39 -6.18 22.79
C TYR A 27 11.38 -7.18 22.17
N VAL A 28 12.64 -7.11 22.59
CA VAL A 28 13.67 -8.06 22.15
C VAL A 28 13.38 -9.43 22.79
N PRO A 29 13.21 -10.52 22.01
CA PRO A 29 13.01 -11.85 22.57
C PRO A 29 14.21 -12.27 23.44
N GLY A 30 13.93 -12.90 24.58
CA GLY A 30 14.98 -13.38 25.49
C GLY A 30 15.65 -12.30 26.34
N GLU A 31 15.18 -11.05 26.32
CA GLU A 31 15.82 -9.95 27.05
C GLU A 31 14.86 -9.20 27.98
N VAL A 32 15.33 -8.89 29.20
CA VAL A 32 14.63 -8.07 30.19
C VAL A 32 15.55 -7.00 30.77
N ILE A 33 14.97 -5.91 31.27
CA ILE A 33 15.68 -4.86 31.99
C ILE A 33 15.24 -4.91 33.46
N VAL A 34 16.21 -5.02 34.36
CA VAL A 34 15.99 -5.01 35.81
C VAL A 34 16.71 -3.83 36.47
N LYS A 35 16.11 -3.29 37.52
CA LYS A 35 16.75 -2.35 38.43
C LYS A 35 16.59 -2.89 39.84
N TYR A 36 17.70 -3.09 40.54
CA TYR A 36 17.70 -3.45 41.95
C TYR A 36 17.56 -2.20 42.84
N LYS A 37 17.02 -2.39 44.05
CA LYS A 37 16.90 -1.33 45.06
C LYS A 37 18.28 -0.91 45.56
N ASP A 38 18.42 0.35 45.92
CA ASP A 38 19.67 0.88 46.44
C ASP A 38 20.12 0.10 47.69
N GLY A 39 21.40 -0.28 47.73
CA GLY A 39 21.97 -1.11 48.80
C GLY A 39 21.84 -2.62 48.58
N THR A 40 21.22 -3.07 47.48
CA THR A 40 21.28 -4.49 47.08
C THR A 40 22.74 -4.86 46.77
N THR A 41 23.23 -5.94 47.39
CA THR A 41 24.60 -6.43 47.17
C THR A 41 24.66 -7.29 45.92
N GLY A 42 25.80 -7.35 45.22
CA GLY A 42 25.95 -8.24 44.05
C GLY A 42 25.64 -9.72 44.35
N SER A 43 25.90 -10.18 45.57
CA SER A 43 25.52 -11.54 46.00
C SER A 43 24.00 -11.76 46.12
N ALA A 44 23.23 -10.70 46.33
CA ALA A 44 21.77 -10.74 46.33
C ALA A 44 21.25 -10.66 44.89
N GLU A 45 21.83 -9.82 44.04
CA GLU A 45 21.50 -9.73 42.60
C GLU A 45 21.65 -11.10 41.92
N GLN A 46 22.79 -11.77 42.10
CA GLN A 46 23.06 -13.12 41.57
C GLN A 46 22.08 -14.18 42.05
N LYS A 47 21.53 -14.06 43.26
CA LYS A 47 20.50 -14.98 43.75
C LYS A 47 19.17 -14.78 43.05
N VAL A 48 18.81 -13.53 42.75
CA VAL A 48 17.61 -13.21 41.98
C VAL A 48 17.74 -13.74 40.56
N GLU A 49 18.89 -13.52 39.93
CA GLU A 49 19.19 -13.96 38.57
C GLU A 49 19.13 -15.48 38.45
N ALA A 50 19.82 -16.20 39.34
CA ALA A 50 19.77 -17.66 39.39
C ALA A 50 18.37 -18.22 39.66
N ALA A 51 17.54 -17.51 40.43
CA ALA A 51 16.17 -17.92 40.73
C ALA A 51 15.19 -17.65 39.58
N THR A 52 15.56 -16.81 38.62
CA THR A 52 14.71 -16.39 37.49
C THR A 52 15.29 -16.81 36.14
N GLY A 53 16.30 -17.70 36.15
CA GLY A 53 16.91 -18.24 34.94
C GLY A 53 17.56 -17.17 34.05
N THR A 54 18.14 -16.13 34.65
CA THR A 54 18.82 -15.04 33.93
C THR A 54 20.31 -14.99 34.28
N ASP A 55 21.19 -14.59 33.35
CA ASP A 55 22.66 -14.66 33.58
C ASP A 55 23.47 -13.53 32.89
N THR A 56 23.21 -13.22 31.61
CA THR A 56 24.03 -12.22 30.90
C THR A 56 23.73 -10.79 31.33
N GLU A 57 24.57 -10.21 32.17
CA GLU A 57 24.45 -8.81 32.63
C GLU A 57 25.16 -7.80 31.70
N ARG A 58 24.41 -6.85 31.15
CA ARG A 58 24.98 -5.59 30.63
C ARG A 58 24.57 -4.40 31.49
N ALA A 59 25.55 -3.72 32.07
CA ALA A 59 25.30 -2.52 32.86
C ALA A 59 24.74 -1.37 32.00
N ILE A 60 23.65 -0.77 32.48
CA ILE A 60 23.00 0.40 31.87
C ILE A 60 23.26 1.64 32.73
N PRO A 61 23.70 2.77 32.14
CA PRO A 61 23.82 4.04 32.86
C PRO A 61 22.53 4.40 33.61
N GLY A 62 22.64 4.80 34.89
CA GLY A 62 21.49 4.92 35.81
C GLY A 62 21.31 3.70 36.72
N GLY A 63 22.15 2.68 36.57
CA GLY A 63 22.30 1.57 37.49
C GLY A 63 21.27 0.46 37.33
N SER A 64 20.63 0.35 36.17
CA SER A 64 19.86 -0.82 35.75
C SER A 64 20.79 -1.85 35.08
N ARG A 65 20.27 -3.04 34.82
CA ARG A 65 20.92 -4.13 34.09
C ARG A 65 20.02 -4.63 32.99
N GLN A 66 20.60 -4.97 31.85
CA GLN A 66 19.99 -5.86 30.86
C GLN A 66 20.35 -7.28 31.25
N LEU A 67 19.38 -8.18 31.26
CA LEU A 67 19.53 -9.61 31.51
C LEU A 67 19.03 -10.42 30.30
N GLU A 68 19.73 -11.51 29.99
CA GLU A 68 19.27 -12.54 29.04
C GLU A 68 18.57 -13.69 29.78
N ILE A 69 17.52 -14.24 29.18
CA ILE A 69 16.74 -15.38 29.70
C ILE A 69 17.34 -16.67 29.14
N GLU A 70 17.82 -17.54 30.01
CA GLU A 70 18.61 -18.74 29.65
C GLU A 70 17.83 -20.05 29.84
N ASP A 71 16.78 -20.05 30.67
CA ASP A 71 15.97 -21.24 30.97
C ASP A 71 14.86 -21.52 29.95
N GLY A 72 14.68 -20.63 28.96
CA GLY A 72 13.69 -20.73 27.91
C GLY A 72 12.32 -20.17 28.27
N ASP A 73 12.18 -19.48 29.41
CA ASP A 73 10.95 -18.83 29.80
C ASP A 73 10.57 -17.65 28.91
N SER A 74 9.30 -17.27 28.97
CA SER A 74 8.81 -16.11 28.23
C SER A 74 9.25 -14.81 28.93
N VAL A 75 9.56 -13.78 28.13
CA VAL A 75 9.85 -12.43 28.63
C VAL A 75 8.78 -11.91 29.60
N THR A 76 7.52 -12.32 29.42
CA THR A 76 6.42 -11.88 30.29
C THR A 76 6.47 -12.58 31.65
N ASP A 77 6.78 -13.87 31.66
CA ASP A 77 6.85 -14.68 32.87
C ASP A 77 8.09 -14.31 33.69
N THR A 78 9.26 -14.21 33.06
CA THR A 78 10.49 -13.76 33.75
C THR A 78 10.33 -12.37 34.36
N VAL A 79 9.69 -11.42 33.67
CA VAL A 79 9.39 -10.10 34.24
C VAL A 79 8.46 -10.20 35.46
N ALA A 80 7.46 -11.08 35.41
CA ALA A 80 6.54 -11.30 36.53
C ALA A 80 7.26 -11.93 37.72
N GLU A 81 8.24 -12.80 37.50
CA GLU A 81 9.05 -13.42 38.54
C GLU A 81 10.04 -12.46 39.18
N LEU A 82 10.80 -11.72 38.37
CA LEU A 82 11.71 -10.68 38.85
C LEU A 82 10.99 -9.66 39.74
N ARG A 83 9.75 -9.29 39.41
CA ARG A 83 8.94 -8.35 40.20
C ARG A 83 8.51 -8.87 41.58
N LYS A 84 8.57 -10.18 41.82
CA LYS A 84 8.22 -10.78 43.12
C LYS A 84 9.36 -10.65 44.12
N ASP A 85 10.61 -10.45 43.67
CA ASP A 85 11.75 -10.39 44.57
C ASP A 85 11.82 -9.05 45.33
N PRO A 86 12.00 -9.06 46.67
CA PRO A 86 12.03 -7.84 47.47
C PRO A 86 13.22 -6.91 47.17
N ASN A 87 14.28 -7.38 46.51
CA ASN A 87 15.45 -6.58 46.14
C ASN A 87 15.28 -5.91 44.77
N VAL A 88 14.28 -6.29 43.98
CA VAL A 88 14.00 -5.68 42.67
C VAL A 88 13.16 -4.42 42.86
N ALA A 89 13.65 -3.28 42.35
CA ALA A 89 12.92 -2.02 42.31
C ALA A 89 11.94 -2.01 41.12
N TYR A 90 12.37 -2.49 39.96
CA TYR A 90 11.49 -2.78 38.82
C TYR A 90 12.13 -3.81 37.88
N ALA A 91 11.26 -4.50 37.12
CA ALA A 91 11.65 -5.26 35.95
C ALA A 91 10.67 -4.97 34.80
N VAL A 92 11.18 -4.84 33.58
CA VAL A 92 10.39 -4.56 32.36
C VAL A 92 10.98 -5.29 31.15
N PRO A 93 10.20 -5.57 30.09
CA PRO A 93 10.76 -6.03 28.82
C PRO A 93 11.75 -5.01 28.22
N ASN A 94 12.76 -5.49 27.47
CA ASN A 94 13.58 -4.60 26.65
C ASN A 94 12.80 -4.18 25.39
N TYR A 95 12.00 -3.12 25.49
CA TYR A 95 11.19 -2.63 24.38
C TYR A 95 12.03 -2.10 23.21
N LYS A 96 11.62 -2.46 21.99
CA LYS A 96 12.23 -1.91 20.78
C LYS A 96 11.69 -0.50 20.56
N ALA A 97 12.58 0.48 20.48
CA ALA A 97 12.23 1.81 20.01
C ALA A 97 12.36 1.89 18.49
N HIS A 98 11.38 2.49 17.83
CA HIS A 98 11.46 2.87 16.42
C HIS A 98 11.57 4.40 16.33
N ALA A 99 12.38 4.92 15.41
CA ALA A 99 12.35 6.34 15.10
C ALA A 99 10.93 6.71 14.64
N SER A 100 10.37 7.81 15.16
CA SER A 100 9.05 8.27 14.75
C SER A 100 9.08 8.55 13.24
N GLY A 101 8.32 7.77 12.47
CA GLY A 101 8.26 7.89 11.02
C GLY A 101 7.85 9.30 10.58
N PHE A 102 8.19 9.67 9.36
CA PHE A 102 7.82 10.96 8.77
C PHE A 102 6.31 11.16 8.75
N VAL A 103 5.82 12.09 9.57
CA VAL A 103 4.45 12.59 9.51
C VAL A 103 4.46 13.96 8.84
N PRO A 104 3.81 14.13 7.67
CA PRO A 104 3.75 15.42 7.00
C PRO A 104 2.91 16.42 7.81
N ASN A 105 3.23 17.71 7.70
CA ASN A 105 2.52 18.79 8.41
C ASN A 105 1.22 19.25 7.72
N ASP A 106 0.68 18.45 6.81
CA ASP A 106 -0.51 18.73 6.02
C ASP A 106 -1.74 18.65 6.94
N PRO A 107 -2.53 19.74 7.09
CA PRO A 107 -3.55 19.85 8.14
C PRO A 107 -4.63 18.74 8.13
N SER A 108 -4.87 18.11 6.98
CA SER A 108 -5.86 17.04 6.82
C SER A 108 -5.25 15.66 6.64
N PHE A 109 -3.94 15.48 6.89
CA PHE A 109 -3.28 14.16 6.82
C PHE A 109 -3.93 13.13 7.74
N GLY A 110 -4.48 13.56 8.89
CA GLY A 110 -5.22 12.68 9.80
C GLY A 110 -6.46 12.01 9.19
N LEU A 111 -6.96 12.49 8.04
CA LEU A 111 -8.06 11.85 7.29
C LEU A 111 -7.56 10.72 6.37
N GLN A 112 -6.26 10.68 6.05
CA GLN A 112 -5.68 9.78 5.06
C GLN A 112 -5.27 8.44 5.68
N TRP A 113 -6.26 7.71 6.21
CA TRP A 113 -6.11 6.35 6.74
C TRP A 113 -5.43 5.42 5.72
N ASN A 114 -5.67 5.66 4.43
CA ASN A 114 -5.10 4.92 3.31
C ASN A 114 -3.56 5.02 3.26
N LEU A 115 -2.96 6.05 3.85
CA LEU A 115 -1.51 6.24 3.86
C LEU A 115 -0.85 5.72 5.14
N ALA A 116 -1.49 5.89 6.31
CA ALA A 116 -0.88 5.65 7.61
C ALA A 116 -1.71 4.79 8.60
N GLY A 117 -2.92 4.38 8.21
CA GLY A 117 -3.78 3.53 9.04
C GLY A 117 -3.31 2.06 9.08
N PRO A 118 -3.91 1.21 9.94
CA PRO A 118 -3.52 -0.20 10.10
C PRO A 118 -3.61 -1.05 8.82
N PHE A 119 -4.48 -0.66 7.90
CA PHE A 119 -4.64 -1.21 6.55
C PHE A 119 -4.42 -0.16 5.46
N GLY A 120 -3.64 0.88 5.79
CA GLY A 120 -3.03 1.77 4.80
C GLY A 120 -1.77 1.15 4.21
N ILE A 121 -1.06 1.93 3.39
CA ILE A 121 0.11 1.45 2.62
C ILE A 121 1.47 1.74 3.28
N ASN A 122 1.51 2.05 4.58
CA ASN A 122 2.73 2.32 5.35
C ASN A 122 3.60 3.49 4.81
N MET A 123 2.97 4.61 4.42
CA MET A 123 3.66 5.75 3.84
C MET A 123 4.66 6.48 4.75
N PRO A 124 4.42 6.69 6.06
CA PRO A 124 5.39 7.36 6.94
C PRO A 124 6.80 6.76 6.85
N ASP A 125 6.89 5.43 7.01
CA ASP A 125 8.13 4.68 6.88
C ASP A 125 8.67 4.70 5.44
N ALA A 126 7.79 4.58 4.45
CA ALA A 126 8.18 4.64 3.03
C ALA A 126 8.86 5.98 2.67
N TRP A 127 8.36 7.10 3.20
CA TRP A 127 8.95 8.41 2.98
C TRP A 127 10.33 8.55 3.63
N ASP A 128 10.54 7.97 4.82
CA ASP A 128 11.86 7.90 5.45
C ASP A 128 12.85 7.07 4.63
N LEU A 129 12.42 5.88 4.18
CA LEU A 129 13.25 5.01 3.34
C LEU A 129 13.60 5.68 2.00
N ALA A 130 12.63 6.36 1.37
CA ALA A 130 12.86 7.12 0.15
C ALA A 130 13.88 8.26 0.37
N ARG A 131 13.80 8.97 1.51
CA ARG A 131 14.80 9.99 1.89
C ARG A 131 16.18 9.41 2.10
N ALA A 132 16.29 8.31 2.83
CA ALA A 132 17.56 7.61 3.08
C ALA A 132 18.22 7.16 1.77
N ARG A 133 17.42 6.83 0.74
CA ARG A 133 17.89 6.49 -0.62
C ARG A 133 18.09 7.70 -1.54
N ASN A 134 18.10 8.93 -1.01
CA ASN A 134 18.25 10.18 -1.77
C ASN A 134 17.20 10.36 -2.90
N ALA A 135 16.00 9.82 -2.70
CA ALA A 135 14.86 9.94 -3.61
C ALA A 135 13.59 10.44 -2.89
N PRO A 136 13.65 11.51 -2.07
CA PRO A 136 12.47 12.05 -1.39
C PRO A 136 11.35 12.30 -2.39
N GLY A 137 10.17 11.75 -2.09
CA GLY A 137 8.95 11.97 -2.90
C GLY A 137 9.05 11.51 -4.35
N GLY A 138 10.00 10.67 -4.73
CA GLY A 138 10.03 10.07 -6.08
C GLY A 138 10.63 10.96 -7.18
N ARG A 139 11.49 11.92 -6.81
CA ARG A 139 12.13 12.85 -7.76
C ARG A 139 12.77 12.09 -8.93
N GLY A 140 12.35 12.44 -10.16
CA GLY A 140 12.91 11.90 -11.41
C GLY A 140 11.98 10.97 -12.16
N ALA A 141 11.03 10.32 -11.47
CA ALA A 141 9.95 9.58 -12.12
C ALA A 141 8.96 10.52 -12.82
N VAL A 142 8.28 10.00 -13.84
CA VAL A 142 7.14 10.66 -14.49
C VAL A 142 5.98 9.68 -14.52
N VAL A 143 4.82 10.09 -14.00
CA VAL A 143 3.59 9.31 -14.04
C VAL A 143 2.61 9.99 -14.97
N ALA A 144 2.19 9.30 -16.04
CA ALA A 144 1.11 9.77 -16.88
C ALA A 144 -0.24 9.35 -16.29
N VAL A 145 -1.15 10.30 -16.15
CA VAL A 145 -2.50 10.08 -15.65
C VAL A 145 -3.45 10.25 -16.82
N LEU A 146 -3.97 9.12 -17.32
CA LEU A 146 -4.93 9.08 -18.43
C LEU A 146 -6.34 9.06 -17.84
N ASP A 147 -6.99 10.23 -17.85
CA ASP A 147 -8.20 10.46 -17.04
C ASP A 147 -9.04 11.63 -17.61
N THR A 148 -9.88 12.27 -16.79
CA THR A 148 -10.73 13.44 -17.12
C THR A 148 -9.95 14.74 -17.34
N GLY A 149 -8.63 14.70 -17.20
CA GLY A 149 -7.73 15.84 -17.17
C GLY A 149 -7.20 16.10 -15.77
N VAL A 150 -6.41 17.16 -15.61
CA VAL A 150 -5.88 17.58 -14.30
C VAL A 150 -6.02 19.08 -14.15
N ALA A 151 -6.34 19.58 -12.97
CA ALA A 151 -6.32 21.01 -12.65
C ALA A 151 -4.87 21.55 -12.53
N TYR A 152 -4.06 21.40 -13.59
CA TYR A 152 -2.61 21.60 -13.55
C TYR A 152 -2.17 23.05 -13.83
N GLN A 153 -3.04 23.87 -14.42
CA GLN A 153 -2.77 25.25 -14.79
C GLN A 153 -4.03 26.11 -14.64
N GLY A 154 -3.85 27.44 -14.60
CA GLY A 154 -4.94 28.38 -14.87
C GLY A 154 -5.10 28.54 -16.38
N PHE A 155 -6.30 28.30 -16.90
CA PHE A 155 -6.58 28.45 -18.33
C PHE A 155 -8.06 28.78 -18.56
N ARG A 156 -8.38 29.93 -19.18
CA ARG A 156 -9.77 30.38 -19.37
C ARG A 156 -10.55 30.33 -18.04
N ARG A 157 -11.60 29.50 -17.96
CA ARG A 157 -12.41 29.31 -16.75
C ARG A 157 -11.74 28.44 -15.67
N PHE A 158 -10.73 27.65 -16.03
CA PHE A 158 -10.07 26.70 -15.14
C PHE A 158 -9.10 27.38 -14.17
N ARG A 159 -9.11 26.93 -12.91
CA ARG A 159 -8.11 27.32 -11.91
C ARG A 159 -7.17 26.14 -11.66
N LYS A 160 -5.90 26.44 -11.42
CA LYS A 160 -4.92 25.43 -10.97
C LYS A 160 -5.25 24.95 -9.55
N ALA A 161 -5.13 23.65 -9.31
CA ALA A 161 -5.21 23.06 -7.97
C ALA A 161 -4.14 23.68 -7.05
N PRO A 162 -4.50 24.14 -5.84
CA PRO A 162 -3.55 24.81 -4.95
C PRO A 162 -2.44 23.89 -4.46
N ASP A 163 -2.67 22.57 -4.41
CA ASP A 163 -1.76 21.61 -3.79
C ASP A 163 -1.07 20.63 -4.76
N LEU A 164 -1.09 20.93 -6.06
CA LEU A 164 -0.49 20.07 -7.10
C LEU A 164 0.37 20.90 -8.06
N ASN A 165 1.68 20.60 -8.13
CA ASN A 165 2.65 21.54 -8.70
C ASN A 165 3.63 20.97 -9.73
N ASN A 166 3.89 19.67 -9.72
CA ASN A 166 4.96 19.07 -10.52
C ASN A 166 4.40 18.44 -11.80
N PHE A 167 4.55 19.14 -12.93
CA PHE A 167 3.99 18.68 -14.22
C PHE A 167 5.02 18.64 -15.35
N VAL A 168 4.76 17.76 -16.33
CA VAL A 168 5.35 17.81 -17.66
C VAL A 168 4.24 18.03 -18.71
N PRO A 169 4.56 18.49 -19.94
CA PRO A 169 3.56 18.73 -20.96
C PRO A 169 2.68 17.52 -21.25
N GLY A 170 1.37 17.73 -21.13
CA GLY A 170 0.30 16.78 -21.40
C GLY A 170 -0.36 16.95 -22.76
N TYR A 171 -1.49 16.26 -22.97
CA TYR A 171 -2.34 16.46 -24.16
C TYR A 171 -3.79 16.09 -23.88
N ASP A 172 -4.71 16.81 -24.51
CA ASP A 172 -6.15 16.55 -24.47
C ASP A 172 -6.58 15.82 -25.74
N PHE A 173 -6.88 14.53 -25.61
CA PHE A 173 -7.37 13.71 -26.73
C PHE A 173 -8.88 13.80 -26.94
N VAL A 174 -9.61 14.42 -26.01
CA VAL A 174 -11.05 14.69 -26.12
C VAL A 174 -11.29 15.98 -26.90
N ALA A 175 -10.60 17.07 -26.52
CA ALA A 175 -10.71 18.37 -27.18
C ALA A 175 -9.71 18.56 -28.33
N GLY A 176 -8.70 17.70 -28.44
CA GLY A 176 -7.70 17.76 -29.51
C GLY A 176 -6.66 18.87 -29.35
N ASP A 177 -6.37 19.31 -28.12
CA ASP A 177 -5.46 20.42 -27.85
C ASP A 177 -4.38 20.10 -26.78
N ARG A 178 -3.56 21.09 -26.43
CA ARG A 178 -2.47 20.96 -25.43
C ARG A 178 -2.90 21.31 -24.00
N HIS A 179 -4.19 21.42 -23.75
CA HIS A 179 -4.77 21.93 -22.52
C HIS A 179 -5.68 20.89 -21.83
N PRO A 180 -5.14 19.74 -21.36
CA PRO A 180 -5.88 18.68 -20.65
C PRO A 180 -6.32 19.11 -19.24
N ASN A 181 -7.06 20.22 -19.14
CA ASN A 181 -7.64 20.70 -17.89
C ASN A 181 -8.82 19.82 -17.52
N ASP A 182 -8.91 19.50 -16.23
CA ASP A 182 -9.99 18.70 -15.69
C ASP A 182 -11.34 19.43 -15.74
N GLN A 183 -12.38 18.71 -16.12
CA GLN A 183 -13.77 19.20 -16.15
C GLN A 183 -14.71 18.42 -15.22
N ASN A 184 -14.18 17.39 -14.56
CA ASN A 184 -14.94 16.46 -13.73
C ASN A 184 -14.46 16.51 -12.27
N GLY A 185 -13.14 16.41 -12.06
CA GLY A 185 -12.52 16.35 -10.73
C GLY A 185 -11.84 15.00 -10.46
N HIS A 186 -12.27 13.94 -11.13
CA HIS A 186 -11.70 12.59 -10.95
C HIS A 186 -10.20 12.54 -11.22
N GLY A 187 -9.73 13.01 -12.38
CA GLY A 187 -8.31 12.99 -12.72
C GLY A 187 -7.44 13.91 -11.84
N THR A 188 -8.01 14.99 -11.32
CA THR A 188 -7.33 15.84 -10.31
C THR A 188 -7.17 15.12 -8.98
N HIS A 189 -8.20 14.38 -8.52
CA HIS A 189 -8.14 13.55 -7.31
C HIS A 189 -7.06 12.47 -7.46
N VAL A 190 -7.13 11.68 -8.54
CA VAL A 190 -6.14 10.63 -8.88
C VAL A 190 -4.71 11.18 -8.92
N SER A 191 -4.50 12.32 -9.59
CA SER A 191 -3.16 12.95 -9.67
C SER A 191 -2.67 13.43 -8.32
N GLY A 192 -3.57 13.91 -7.45
CA GLY A 192 -3.27 14.31 -6.10
C GLY A 192 -2.83 13.13 -5.23
N THR A 193 -3.50 11.98 -5.30
CA THR A 193 -3.10 10.78 -4.56
C THR A 193 -1.67 10.36 -4.95
N ILE A 194 -1.34 10.44 -6.24
CA ILE A 194 0.00 10.10 -6.74
C ILE A 194 1.05 11.13 -6.30
N ALA A 195 0.82 12.42 -6.52
CA ALA A 195 1.88 13.44 -6.44
C ALA A 195 1.42 14.81 -5.91
N GLY A 196 0.35 14.84 -5.11
CA GLY A 196 0.01 15.99 -4.28
C GLY A 196 1.24 16.46 -3.51
N SER A 197 1.37 17.78 -3.36
CA SER A 197 2.47 18.34 -2.57
C SER A 197 2.34 17.82 -1.14
N THR A 198 3.45 17.71 -0.42
CA THR A 198 3.45 17.09 0.92
C THR A 198 4.46 17.78 1.78
N ASN A 199 4.10 17.92 3.05
CA ASN A 199 4.81 18.66 4.07
C ASN A 199 4.98 20.15 3.71
N ASN A 200 3.89 20.76 3.24
CA ASN A 200 3.81 22.17 2.85
C ASN A 200 2.78 22.98 3.64
N GLY A 201 2.14 22.39 4.66
CA GLY A 201 1.11 23.04 5.48
C GLY A 201 -0.22 23.27 4.78
N VAL A 202 -0.50 22.58 3.66
CA VAL A 202 -1.74 22.70 2.90
C VAL A 202 -2.40 21.32 2.80
N GLY A 203 -3.74 21.28 2.90
CA GLY A 203 -4.53 20.12 2.48
C GLY A 203 -4.06 18.77 3.03
N VAL A 204 -3.64 17.92 2.11
CA VAL A 204 -3.46 16.46 2.25
C VAL A 204 -2.20 16.04 1.49
N ALA A 205 -1.59 14.94 1.91
CA ALA A 205 -0.35 14.44 1.33
C ALA A 205 -0.58 13.61 0.05
N GLY A 206 0.38 13.65 -0.86
CA GLY A 206 0.52 12.74 -1.99
C GLY A 206 1.68 11.76 -1.79
N ILE A 207 1.59 10.59 -2.41
CA ILE A 207 2.54 9.48 -2.18
C ILE A 207 3.95 9.82 -2.67
N ALA A 208 4.05 10.20 -3.94
CA ALA A 208 5.28 10.55 -4.64
C ALA A 208 5.31 12.05 -4.96
N TYR A 209 5.24 12.89 -3.92
CA TYR A 209 5.07 14.34 -3.97
C TYR A 209 6.13 15.16 -4.75
N ARG A 210 7.24 14.55 -5.17
CA ARG A 210 8.30 15.15 -6.03
C ARG A 210 8.38 14.50 -7.42
N THR A 211 7.52 13.54 -7.73
CA THR A 211 7.31 12.99 -9.07
C THR A 211 6.62 14.03 -9.95
N ARG A 212 6.84 13.95 -11.27
CA ARG A 212 6.12 14.80 -12.22
C ARG A 212 4.92 14.06 -12.80
N ILE A 213 3.77 14.72 -12.85
CA ILE A 213 2.57 14.23 -13.52
C ILE A 213 2.56 14.65 -14.98
N MET A 214 2.18 13.74 -15.88
CA MET A 214 1.82 14.04 -17.26
C MET A 214 0.30 13.93 -17.41
N PRO A 215 -0.44 15.06 -17.44
CA PRO A 215 -1.88 15.04 -17.66
C PRO A 215 -2.20 14.54 -19.07
N VAL A 216 -3.00 13.50 -19.21
CA VAL A 216 -3.48 13.02 -20.51
C VAL A 216 -4.99 12.90 -20.44
N ARG A 217 -5.72 13.86 -21.01
CA ARG A 217 -7.18 13.83 -20.95
C ARG A 217 -7.72 12.91 -22.03
N VAL A 218 -8.35 11.81 -21.60
CA VAL A 218 -8.99 10.80 -22.46
C VAL A 218 -10.45 10.56 -22.09
N LEU A 219 -10.89 11.10 -20.94
CA LEU A 219 -12.27 11.11 -20.49
C LEU A 219 -12.83 12.53 -20.54
N ASP A 220 -14.11 12.66 -20.87
CA ASP A 220 -14.82 13.91 -20.98
C ASP A 220 -15.28 14.45 -19.60
N SER A 221 -16.14 15.48 -19.59
CA SER A 221 -16.66 16.06 -18.34
C SER A 221 -17.55 15.13 -17.52
N GLN A 222 -18.14 14.10 -18.15
CA GLN A 222 -18.96 13.09 -17.50
C GLN A 222 -18.15 11.86 -17.09
N GLY A 223 -16.83 11.86 -17.32
CA GLY A 223 -15.99 10.68 -17.07
C GLY A 223 -16.08 9.63 -18.16
N ALA A 224 -16.73 9.91 -19.29
CA ALA A 224 -16.85 8.98 -20.41
C ALA A 224 -15.70 9.18 -21.39
N GLY A 225 -15.15 8.08 -21.93
CA GLY A 225 -14.10 8.14 -22.94
C GLY A 225 -14.28 7.06 -23.99
N ASP A 226 -13.80 7.33 -25.20
CA ASP A 226 -13.81 6.37 -26.29
C ASP A 226 -12.45 5.65 -26.44
N THR A 227 -12.49 4.51 -27.12
CA THR A 227 -11.32 3.65 -27.33
C THR A 227 -10.21 4.34 -28.14
N VAL A 228 -10.54 5.30 -29.00
CA VAL A 228 -9.57 6.02 -29.85
C VAL A 228 -8.76 7.00 -29.00
N ALA A 229 -9.42 7.79 -28.16
CA ALA A 229 -8.77 8.74 -27.24
C ALA A 229 -7.85 8.00 -26.27
N ILE A 230 -8.33 6.91 -25.66
CA ILE A 230 -7.55 6.10 -24.72
C ILE A 230 -6.33 5.46 -25.42
N ALA A 231 -6.51 4.84 -26.60
CA ALA A 231 -5.41 4.23 -27.35
C ALA A 231 -4.34 5.26 -27.76
N ARG A 232 -4.76 6.46 -28.19
CA ARG A 232 -3.85 7.57 -28.54
C ARG A 232 -3.12 8.10 -27.31
N GLY A 233 -3.81 8.23 -26.19
CA GLY A 233 -3.24 8.62 -24.88
C GLY A 233 -2.14 7.65 -24.43
N LEU A 234 -2.42 6.34 -24.47
CA LEU A 234 -1.45 5.28 -24.12
C LEU A 234 -0.19 5.39 -24.97
N ARG A 235 -0.35 5.49 -26.29
CA ARG A 235 0.78 5.65 -27.22
C ARG A 235 1.52 6.97 -27.03
N PHE A 236 0.83 8.04 -26.64
CA PHE A 236 1.42 9.35 -26.38
C PHE A 236 2.31 9.34 -25.15
N ALA A 237 1.85 8.76 -24.05
CA ALA A 237 2.62 8.61 -22.82
C ALA A 237 3.82 7.68 -23.03
N ALA A 238 3.60 6.54 -23.70
CA ALA A 238 4.65 5.59 -24.04
C ALA A 238 5.78 6.20 -24.89
N ARG A 239 5.46 7.01 -25.89
CA ARG A 239 6.46 7.71 -26.73
C ARG A 239 7.34 8.67 -25.93
N ARG A 240 6.79 9.24 -24.85
CA ARG A 240 7.52 10.13 -23.93
C ARG A 240 8.32 9.38 -22.88
N ARG A 241 8.27 8.03 -22.89
CA ARG A 241 9.01 7.15 -21.97
C ARG A 241 8.79 7.55 -20.50
N VAL A 242 7.53 7.82 -20.15
CA VAL A 242 7.14 7.99 -18.75
C VAL A 242 7.45 6.70 -17.96
N SER A 243 7.59 6.82 -16.66
CA SER A 243 7.89 5.67 -15.79
C SER A 243 6.66 4.78 -15.62
N VAL A 244 5.50 5.41 -15.38
CA VAL A 244 4.24 4.73 -15.10
C VAL A 244 3.11 5.40 -15.88
N ILE A 245 2.14 4.61 -16.34
CA ILE A 245 0.83 5.06 -16.82
C ILE A 245 -0.22 4.56 -15.82
N ASN A 246 -0.98 5.49 -15.25
CA ASN A 246 -2.14 5.21 -14.41
C ASN A 246 -3.42 5.27 -15.24
N LEU A 247 -4.23 4.20 -15.18
CA LEU A 247 -5.53 4.04 -15.82
C LEU A 247 -6.60 3.82 -14.74
N SER A 248 -7.05 4.91 -14.11
CA SER A 248 -8.19 4.89 -13.18
C SER A 248 -9.50 4.93 -13.96
N LEU A 249 -9.66 4.01 -14.91
CA LEU A 249 -10.80 3.89 -15.80
C LEU A 249 -11.02 2.42 -16.15
N GLU A 250 -12.24 2.10 -16.55
CA GLU A 250 -12.65 0.75 -16.91
C GLU A 250 -13.63 0.76 -18.09
N PHE A 251 -13.65 -0.34 -18.83
CA PHE A 251 -14.75 -0.69 -19.71
C PHE A 251 -15.76 -1.56 -18.96
N ASP A 252 -16.93 -1.78 -19.56
CA ASP A 252 -17.86 -2.80 -19.07
C ASP A 252 -17.16 -4.18 -18.97
N ALA A 253 -17.44 -4.93 -17.91
CA ALA A 253 -16.79 -6.21 -17.62
C ALA A 253 -17.01 -7.28 -18.71
N SER A 254 -18.04 -7.14 -19.55
CA SER A 254 -18.31 -8.04 -20.69
C SER A 254 -17.38 -7.81 -21.89
N VAL A 255 -16.69 -6.67 -21.95
CA VAL A 255 -15.79 -6.32 -23.06
C VAL A 255 -14.60 -7.27 -23.08
N ARG A 256 -14.29 -7.80 -24.27
CA ARG A 256 -13.17 -8.72 -24.52
C ARG A 256 -12.07 -8.05 -25.32
N ALA A 257 -10.83 -8.54 -25.18
CA ALA A 257 -9.67 -8.04 -25.94
C ALA A 257 -9.91 -7.92 -27.45
N ALA A 258 -10.63 -8.87 -28.05
CA ALA A 258 -10.95 -8.87 -29.48
C ALA A 258 -11.82 -7.68 -29.92
N GLN A 259 -12.58 -7.08 -29.01
CA GLN A 259 -13.44 -5.91 -29.26
C GLN A 259 -12.68 -4.58 -29.11
N ILE A 260 -11.51 -4.60 -28.47
CA ILE A 260 -10.67 -3.41 -28.22
C ILE A 260 -9.20 -3.62 -28.65
N PRO A 261 -8.95 -4.11 -29.88
CA PRO A 261 -7.60 -4.48 -30.32
C PRO A 261 -6.60 -3.31 -30.29
N ASP A 262 -7.06 -2.07 -30.50
CA ASP A 262 -6.24 -0.87 -30.47
C ASP A 262 -5.73 -0.53 -29.06
N ILE A 263 -6.57 -0.73 -28.03
CA ILE A 263 -6.19 -0.58 -26.62
C ILE A 263 -5.14 -1.63 -26.26
N VAL A 264 -5.41 -2.90 -26.57
CA VAL A 264 -4.47 -4.01 -26.32
C VAL A 264 -3.15 -3.80 -27.08
N GLY A 265 -3.21 -3.30 -28.31
CA GLY A 265 -2.03 -2.92 -29.08
C GLY A 265 -1.25 -1.75 -28.46
N ALA A 266 -1.94 -0.75 -27.93
CA ALA A 266 -1.32 0.40 -27.25
C ALA A 266 -0.67 0.01 -25.91
N ILE A 267 -1.29 -0.90 -25.15
CA ILE A 267 -0.74 -1.49 -23.92
C ILE A 267 0.56 -2.25 -24.23
N ARG A 268 0.55 -3.15 -25.22
CA ARG A 268 1.77 -3.86 -25.66
C ARG A 268 2.86 -2.89 -26.11
N TYR A 269 2.49 -1.83 -26.83
CA TYR A 269 3.43 -0.80 -27.24
C TYR A 269 4.03 -0.06 -26.04
N ALA A 270 3.22 0.35 -25.06
CA ALA A 270 3.71 1.00 -23.84
C ALA A 270 4.67 0.09 -23.06
N ARG A 271 4.32 -1.19 -22.90
CA ARG A 271 5.20 -2.19 -22.28
C ARG A 271 6.54 -2.32 -23.01
N SER A 272 6.54 -2.36 -24.35
CA SER A 272 7.76 -2.42 -25.16
C SER A 272 8.67 -1.19 -25.02
N LYS A 273 8.12 -0.07 -24.54
CA LYS A 273 8.88 1.16 -24.23
C LYS A 273 9.38 1.21 -22.78
N GLY A 274 9.22 0.13 -22.01
CA GLY A 274 9.66 0.03 -20.63
C GLY A 274 8.78 0.84 -19.67
N VAL A 275 7.51 1.05 -20.02
CA VAL A 275 6.54 1.77 -19.18
C VAL A 275 5.71 0.76 -18.38
N LEU A 276 5.62 0.97 -17.06
CA LEU A 276 4.70 0.25 -16.19
C LEU A 276 3.28 0.77 -16.41
N ILE A 277 2.29 -0.12 -16.45
CA ILE A 277 0.89 0.26 -16.63
C ILE A 277 0.13 -0.29 -15.42
N VAL A 278 -0.58 0.59 -14.73
CA VAL A 278 -1.37 0.28 -13.54
C VAL A 278 -2.81 0.66 -13.85
N ALA A 279 -3.76 -0.22 -13.58
CA ALA A 279 -5.17 0.01 -13.90
C ALA A 279 -6.12 -0.48 -12.80
N ALA A 280 -7.24 0.22 -12.67
CA ALA A 280 -8.34 -0.11 -11.78
C ALA A 280 -9.03 -1.42 -12.23
N ALA A 281 -9.27 -2.35 -11.29
CA ALA A 281 -9.86 -3.66 -11.60
C ALA A 281 -11.34 -3.60 -12.00
N GLY A 282 -12.07 -2.54 -11.63
CA GLY A 282 -13.49 -2.40 -11.92
C GLY A 282 -14.36 -2.28 -10.67
N ASN A 283 -15.54 -1.65 -10.81
CA ASN A 283 -16.43 -1.33 -9.68
C ASN A 283 -17.84 -1.94 -9.81
N GLN A 284 -17.97 -3.14 -10.39
CA GLN A 284 -19.25 -3.82 -10.64
C GLN A 284 -19.50 -5.04 -9.72
N ALA A 285 -18.69 -5.22 -8.66
CA ALA A 285 -18.70 -6.41 -7.82
C ALA A 285 -18.56 -7.72 -8.61
N GLY A 286 -17.86 -7.67 -9.75
CA GLY A 286 -17.65 -8.80 -10.64
C GLY A 286 -16.58 -9.78 -10.15
N THR A 287 -16.57 -10.99 -10.70
CA THR A 287 -15.57 -12.03 -10.43
C THR A 287 -14.42 -12.05 -11.43
N VAL A 288 -14.36 -11.03 -12.30
CA VAL A 288 -13.33 -10.84 -13.31
C VAL A 288 -12.97 -9.35 -13.37
N ALA A 289 -11.69 -9.03 -13.48
CA ALA A 289 -11.25 -7.66 -13.68
C ALA A 289 -11.73 -7.10 -15.04
N ALA A 290 -12.09 -5.83 -15.08
CA ALA A 290 -12.44 -5.14 -16.31
C ALA A 290 -11.20 -4.83 -17.16
N TYR A 291 -11.39 -4.62 -18.46
CA TYR A 291 -10.33 -3.98 -19.26
C TYR A 291 -10.25 -2.49 -18.89
N PRO A 292 -9.05 -1.87 -18.90
CA PRO A 292 -7.78 -2.43 -19.34
C PRO A 292 -7.01 -3.24 -18.28
N ALA A 293 -7.44 -3.30 -17.02
CA ALA A 293 -6.75 -4.03 -15.95
C ALA A 293 -6.50 -5.50 -16.29
N ARG A 294 -7.51 -6.19 -16.85
CA ARG A 294 -7.38 -7.58 -17.30
C ARG A 294 -6.39 -7.81 -18.44
N ALA A 295 -5.93 -6.76 -19.12
CA ALA A 295 -5.02 -6.93 -20.23
C ALA A 295 -3.65 -7.42 -19.74
N ARG A 296 -3.07 -8.40 -20.45
CA ARG A 296 -1.68 -8.81 -20.22
C ARG A 296 -0.74 -7.59 -20.25
N HIS A 297 0.21 -7.55 -19.30
CA HIS A 297 1.18 -6.46 -19.09
C HIS A 297 0.63 -5.20 -18.43
N VAL A 298 -0.55 -5.28 -17.84
CA VAL A 298 -1.14 -4.28 -16.95
C VAL A 298 -1.18 -4.87 -15.54
N MET A 299 -0.87 -4.04 -14.55
CA MET A 299 -1.01 -4.38 -13.15
C MET A 299 -2.45 -4.03 -12.71
N ALA A 300 -3.27 -5.04 -12.43
CA ALA A 300 -4.68 -4.96 -12.10
C ALA A 300 -4.90 -4.79 -10.60
N ILE A 301 -5.48 -3.64 -10.21
CA ILE A 301 -5.55 -3.20 -8.81
C ILE A 301 -6.98 -3.26 -8.30
N ALA A 302 -7.23 -4.16 -7.35
CA ALA A 302 -8.47 -4.21 -6.57
C ALA A 302 -8.47 -3.17 -5.43
N ALA A 303 -9.63 -2.98 -4.81
CA ALA A 303 -9.82 -2.00 -3.74
C ALA A 303 -10.07 -2.65 -2.37
N THR A 304 -9.39 -2.13 -1.35
CA THR A 304 -9.68 -2.42 0.07
C THR A 304 -10.29 -1.25 0.82
N THR A 305 -10.99 -1.56 1.90
CA THR A 305 -11.53 -0.60 2.87
C THR A 305 -10.57 -0.35 4.04
N VAL A 306 -10.98 0.52 4.96
CA VAL A 306 -10.20 0.86 6.18
C VAL A 306 -9.90 -0.33 7.09
N ARG A 307 -10.66 -1.43 6.96
CA ARG A 307 -10.48 -2.68 7.73
C ARG A 307 -9.64 -3.72 6.99
N GLY A 308 -9.08 -3.38 5.82
CA GLY A 308 -8.29 -4.31 5.02
C GLY A 308 -9.14 -5.40 4.37
N CYS A 309 -10.41 -5.12 4.13
CA CYS A 309 -11.37 -6.01 3.49
C CYS A 309 -11.61 -5.57 2.05
N GLN A 310 -11.95 -6.51 1.18
CA GLN A 310 -12.38 -6.19 -0.19
C GLN A 310 -13.56 -5.20 -0.12
N ALA A 311 -13.48 -4.11 -0.88
CA ALA A 311 -14.60 -3.19 -0.98
C ALA A 311 -15.75 -3.83 -1.77
N GLU A 312 -17.00 -3.56 -1.37
CA GLU A 312 -18.19 -4.25 -1.93
C GLU A 312 -18.33 -4.11 -3.44
N TYR A 313 -17.89 -2.97 -4.00
CA TYR A 313 -17.94 -2.69 -5.43
C TYR A 313 -16.77 -3.33 -6.20
N SER A 314 -15.67 -3.72 -5.53
CA SER A 314 -14.43 -4.08 -6.21
C SER A 314 -14.60 -5.37 -6.99
N ASN A 315 -14.28 -5.33 -8.29
CA ASN A 315 -14.11 -6.55 -9.05
C ASN A 315 -12.97 -7.40 -8.46
N SER A 316 -13.13 -8.71 -8.61
CA SER A 316 -12.21 -9.77 -8.16
C SER A 316 -11.81 -10.65 -9.34
N GLY A 317 -10.99 -11.67 -9.09
CA GLY A 317 -10.65 -12.72 -10.05
C GLY A 317 -9.16 -13.03 -10.10
N PHE A 318 -8.81 -14.08 -10.85
CA PHE A 318 -7.43 -14.48 -11.09
C PHE A 318 -6.63 -13.53 -11.98
N ASP A 319 -7.30 -12.51 -12.54
CA ASP A 319 -6.68 -11.45 -13.34
C ASP A 319 -6.12 -10.31 -12.47
N LEU A 320 -6.30 -10.34 -11.15
CA LEU A 320 -5.75 -9.35 -10.22
C LEU A 320 -4.25 -9.56 -9.98
N ASP A 321 -3.54 -8.49 -9.65
CA ASP A 321 -2.15 -8.58 -9.18
C ASP A 321 -2.05 -8.29 -7.68
N ILE A 322 -2.50 -7.12 -7.22
CA ILE A 322 -2.52 -6.73 -5.80
C ILE A 322 -3.76 -5.88 -5.49
N THR A 323 -3.95 -5.56 -4.22
CA THR A 323 -4.96 -4.60 -3.78
C THR A 323 -4.34 -3.36 -3.15
N ALA A 324 -5.09 -2.26 -3.14
CA ALA A 324 -4.73 -1.02 -2.45
C ALA A 324 -5.97 -0.31 -1.90
N PRO A 325 -5.81 0.64 -0.96
CA PRO A 325 -6.93 1.38 -0.38
C PRO A 325 -7.81 2.08 -1.43
N GLY A 326 -9.06 1.66 -1.53
CA GLY A 326 -10.09 2.29 -2.36
C GLY A 326 -11.25 2.90 -1.56
N GLY A 327 -11.37 2.59 -0.26
CA GLY A 327 -12.41 3.14 0.61
C GLY A 327 -13.78 2.47 0.47
N GLY A 328 -14.74 2.97 1.23
CA GLY A 328 -16.13 2.52 1.18
C GLY A 328 -16.48 1.38 2.13
N VAL A 329 -17.47 0.59 1.74
CA VAL A 329 -18.10 -0.47 2.55
C VAL A 329 -17.43 -1.83 2.29
N ASP A 330 -17.29 -2.65 3.34
CA ASP A 330 -16.77 -4.01 3.20
C ASP A 330 -17.75 -4.88 2.42
N ALA A 331 -17.23 -5.68 1.50
CA ALA A 331 -17.99 -6.74 0.85
C ALA A 331 -18.58 -7.71 1.89
N ALA A 332 -19.73 -8.31 1.58
CA ALA A 332 -20.42 -9.27 2.43
C ALA A 332 -19.74 -10.66 2.53
N ASN A 333 -18.45 -10.73 2.22
CA ASN A 333 -17.73 -11.97 1.97
C ASN A 333 -16.88 -12.35 3.19
N ILE A 334 -17.16 -13.52 3.79
CA ILE A 334 -16.53 -14.04 5.01
C ILE A 334 -15.95 -15.44 4.81
N ASP A 335 -15.35 -15.67 3.65
CA ASP A 335 -14.96 -17.01 3.17
C ASP A 335 -13.64 -17.49 3.79
N THR A 336 -12.82 -16.58 4.31
CA THR A 336 -11.56 -16.90 4.99
C THR A 336 -11.64 -16.59 6.48
N ALA A 337 -10.81 -17.26 7.29
CA ALA A 337 -10.69 -16.94 8.72
C ALA A 337 -10.24 -15.49 8.94
N TYR A 338 -9.41 -14.96 8.03
CA TYR A 338 -9.06 -13.55 8.00
C TYR A 338 -10.31 -12.68 7.85
N ASP A 339 -11.10 -12.88 6.79
CA ASP A 339 -12.28 -12.07 6.50
C ASP A 339 -13.29 -12.11 7.66
N GLN A 340 -13.51 -13.28 8.26
CA GLN A 340 -14.39 -13.44 9.43
C GLN A 340 -13.92 -12.64 10.64
N SER A 341 -12.60 -12.50 10.83
CA SER A 341 -12.03 -11.80 11.97
C SER A 341 -12.15 -10.28 11.84
N VAL A 342 -11.89 -9.72 10.65
CA VAL A 342 -11.76 -8.27 10.44
C VAL A 342 -12.94 -7.62 9.71
N CYS A 343 -13.62 -8.32 8.80
CA CYS A 343 -14.61 -7.71 7.92
C CYS A 343 -15.97 -7.55 8.58
N ARG A 344 -16.62 -6.43 8.29
CA ARG A 344 -17.93 -6.05 8.82
C ARG A 344 -18.80 -5.55 7.67
N ALA A 345 -19.42 -6.50 6.99
CA ALA A 345 -20.33 -6.27 5.86
C ALA A 345 -21.35 -5.16 6.15
N GLY A 346 -21.55 -4.27 5.19
CA GLY A 346 -22.53 -3.17 5.31
C GLY A 346 -22.14 -2.04 6.25
N GLN A 347 -20.98 -2.11 6.92
CA GLN A 347 -20.49 -0.97 7.72
C GLN A 347 -19.69 0.01 6.83
N PRO A 348 -20.15 1.26 6.69
CA PRO A 348 -19.42 2.25 5.89
C PRO A 348 -18.06 2.57 6.52
N GLY A 349 -17.04 2.61 5.67
CA GLY A 349 -15.72 3.15 5.98
C GLY A 349 -15.54 4.57 5.47
N PRO A 350 -14.46 5.25 5.87
CA PRO A 350 -14.07 6.52 5.28
C PRO A 350 -13.73 6.39 3.78
N TYR A 351 -13.99 7.46 3.04
CA TYR A 351 -13.58 7.61 1.64
C TYR A 351 -12.05 7.81 1.53
N ILE A 352 -11.55 7.87 0.29
CA ILE A 352 -10.20 8.31 -0.01
C ILE A 352 -10.22 9.83 -0.19
N TYR A 353 -9.63 10.54 0.78
CA TYR A 353 -9.58 11.99 0.77
C TYR A 353 -8.40 12.49 -0.08
N GLN A 354 -8.71 13.28 -1.10
CA GLN A 354 -7.75 14.08 -1.83
C GLN A 354 -8.35 15.40 -2.29
N GLN A 355 -7.51 16.43 -2.44
CA GLN A 355 -7.95 17.72 -2.95
C GLN A 355 -8.43 17.64 -4.39
N THR A 356 -9.69 18.00 -4.62
CA THR A 356 -10.29 18.10 -5.95
C THR A 356 -11.45 19.11 -5.96
N PHE A 357 -12.20 19.17 -7.06
CA PHE A 357 -13.35 20.04 -7.23
C PHE A 357 -14.47 19.70 -6.24
N THR A 358 -15.10 20.73 -5.67
CA THR A 358 -16.29 20.56 -4.80
C THR A 358 -17.57 20.95 -5.52
N SER A 359 -17.67 22.21 -5.96
CA SER A 359 -18.84 22.74 -6.67
C SER A 359 -18.59 23.12 -8.12
N GLY A 360 -17.33 23.08 -8.58
CA GLY A 360 -16.97 23.34 -9.96
C GLY A 360 -15.47 23.54 -10.17
N VAL A 361 -15.08 23.77 -11.43
CA VAL A 361 -13.68 23.79 -11.92
C VAL A 361 -12.77 24.92 -11.38
N ARG A 362 -13.26 25.67 -10.39
CA ARG A 362 -12.57 26.80 -9.73
C ARG A 362 -12.49 26.66 -8.21
N THR A 363 -13.26 25.73 -7.63
CA THR A 363 -13.47 25.58 -6.19
C THR A 363 -12.91 24.24 -5.77
N PHE A 364 -11.94 24.26 -4.85
CA PHE A 364 -11.25 23.07 -4.37
C PHE A 364 -11.57 22.80 -2.91
N GLY A 365 -11.55 21.52 -2.53
CA GLY A 365 -11.71 21.06 -1.17
C GLY A 365 -11.46 19.57 -1.08
N LEU A 366 -11.95 18.95 0.00
CA LEU A 366 -11.85 17.50 0.26
C LEU A 366 -13.26 16.90 0.21
N PRO A 367 -13.89 16.78 -0.97
CA PRO A 367 -15.22 16.19 -1.06
C PRO A 367 -15.20 14.72 -0.58
N GLY A 368 -16.28 14.29 0.06
CA GLY A 368 -16.55 12.86 0.27
C GLY A 368 -17.02 12.17 -1.01
N GLY A 369 -17.31 10.87 -0.93
CA GLY A 369 -17.84 10.08 -2.05
C GLY A 369 -16.79 9.56 -3.03
N TYR A 370 -15.50 9.76 -2.75
CA TYR A 370 -14.41 9.19 -3.54
C TYR A 370 -14.02 7.82 -2.98
N GLU A 371 -14.68 6.80 -3.51
CA GLU A 371 -14.35 5.39 -3.36
C GLU A 371 -14.29 4.71 -4.72
N GLY A 372 -13.47 3.67 -4.85
CA GLY A 372 -13.33 2.94 -6.10
C GLY A 372 -11.96 2.31 -6.28
N THR A 373 -11.90 1.31 -7.17
CA THR A 373 -10.63 0.82 -7.71
C THR A 373 -9.84 1.92 -8.44
N SER A 374 -10.54 2.95 -8.93
CA SER A 374 -9.96 4.19 -9.44
C SER A 374 -9.17 5.01 -8.41
N MET A 375 -9.50 4.87 -7.12
CA MET A 375 -8.74 5.46 -6.02
C MET A 375 -7.64 4.50 -5.51
N ALA A 376 -7.79 3.19 -5.70
CA ALA A 376 -6.76 2.20 -5.36
C ALA A 376 -5.56 2.25 -6.33
N ALA A 377 -5.81 2.26 -7.65
CA ALA A 377 -4.77 2.31 -8.69
C ALA A 377 -3.71 3.43 -8.52
N PRO A 378 -4.05 4.69 -8.17
CA PRO A 378 -3.06 5.75 -7.97
C PRO A 378 -2.16 5.49 -6.76
N HIS A 379 -2.57 4.69 -5.78
CA HIS A 379 -1.68 4.29 -4.68
C HIS A 379 -0.50 3.48 -5.21
N VAL A 380 -0.80 2.46 -6.02
CA VAL A 380 0.21 1.60 -6.65
C VAL A 380 1.08 2.41 -7.61
N SER A 381 0.48 3.30 -8.42
CA SER A 381 1.23 4.19 -9.32
C SER A 381 2.21 5.11 -8.58
N GLY A 382 1.80 5.65 -7.43
CA GLY A 382 2.66 6.47 -6.57
C GLY A 382 3.82 5.68 -5.97
N VAL A 383 3.55 4.49 -5.40
CA VAL A 383 4.59 3.63 -4.82
C VAL A 383 5.56 3.13 -5.89
N ALA A 384 5.06 2.73 -7.06
CA ALA A 384 5.92 2.37 -8.19
C ALA A 384 6.86 3.51 -8.60
N ALA A 385 6.38 4.75 -8.61
CA ALA A 385 7.22 5.93 -8.88
C ALA A 385 8.32 6.11 -7.81
N LEU A 386 8.01 5.88 -6.52
CA LEU A 386 9.01 5.90 -5.44
C LEU A 386 10.07 4.79 -5.61
N VAL A 387 9.65 3.56 -5.90
CA VAL A 387 10.55 2.41 -6.12
C VAL A 387 11.49 2.69 -7.31
N ILE A 388 10.96 3.19 -8.42
CA ILE A 388 11.76 3.53 -9.61
C ILE A 388 12.74 4.67 -9.30
N ALA A 389 12.28 5.74 -8.65
CA ALA A 389 13.12 6.90 -8.34
C ALA A 389 14.22 6.61 -7.31
N SER A 390 13.94 5.73 -6.33
CA SER A 390 14.89 5.29 -5.32
C SER A 390 16.03 4.42 -5.87
N ARG A 391 15.91 3.98 -7.13
CA ARG A 391 16.83 3.05 -7.79
C ARG A 391 17.03 1.74 -7.02
N ARG A 392 16.06 1.36 -6.17
CA ARG A 392 16.04 0.11 -5.41
C ARG A 392 16.25 -1.12 -6.30
N LEU A 393 15.72 -1.04 -7.52
CA LEU A 393 15.76 -2.09 -8.54
C LEU A 393 16.75 -1.74 -9.68
N GLY A 394 17.71 -0.85 -9.42
CA GLY A 394 18.63 -0.31 -10.41
C GLY A 394 18.12 0.97 -11.10
N PRO A 395 18.90 1.53 -12.04
CA PRO A 395 18.66 2.87 -12.59
C PRO A 395 17.48 2.95 -13.58
N ARG A 396 17.12 1.84 -14.23
CA ARG A 396 16.03 1.73 -15.20
C ARG A 396 15.40 0.32 -15.11
N PRO A 397 14.71 0.01 -14.01
CA PRO A 397 14.12 -1.31 -13.84
C PRO A 397 13.10 -1.57 -14.96
N SER A 398 12.99 -2.84 -15.38
CA SER A 398 11.94 -3.22 -16.33
C SER A 398 10.58 -3.12 -15.63
N PRO A 399 9.49 -2.87 -16.37
CA PRO A 399 8.14 -2.89 -15.77
C PRO A 399 7.83 -4.20 -15.05
N ARG A 400 8.31 -5.34 -15.58
CA ARG A 400 8.10 -6.63 -14.93
C ARG A 400 8.82 -6.73 -13.59
N ALA A 401 10.04 -6.20 -13.50
CA ALA A 401 10.79 -6.20 -12.24
C ALA A 401 10.10 -5.34 -11.17
N VAL A 402 9.44 -4.24 -11.57
CA VAL A 402 8.67 -3.41 -10.64
C VAL A 402 7.39 -4.14 -10.20
N GLU A 403 6.63 -4.73 -11.12
CA GLU A 403 5.43 -5.55 -10.81
C GLU A 403 5.74 -6.64 -9.79
N GLU A 404 6.68 -7.53 -10.12
CA GLU A 404 7.02 -8.66 -9.26
C GLU A 404 7.60 -8.20 -7.92
N HIS A 405 8.25 -7.04 -7.87
CA HIS A 405 8.73 -6.48 -6.61
C HIS A 405 7.57 -6.02 -5.75
N LEU A 406 6.62 -5.27 -6.31
CA LEU A 406 5.43 -4.83 -5.59
C LEU A 406 4.57 -6.01 -5.12
N GLU A 407 4.36 -7.02 -5.98
CA GLU A 407 3.67 -8.28 -5.64
C GLU A 407 4.35 -8.98 -4.46
N ARG A 408 5.68 -9.20 -4.51
CA ARG A 408 6.41 -9.89 -3.44
C ARG A 408 6.49 -9.12 -2.13
N THR A 409 6.39 -7.79 -2.17
CA THR A 409 6.44 -6.94 -0.97
C THR A 409 5.06 -6.58 -0.43
N ALA A 410 3.99 -6.99 -1.12
CA ALA A 410 2.64 -6.79 -0.62
C ALA A 410 2.46 -7.56 0.70
N ARG A 411 1.67 -6.97 1.59
CA ARG A 411 1.24 -7.62 2.82
C ARG A 411 0.17 -8.64 2.46
N ASP A 412 0.52 -9.91 2.58
CA ASP A 412 -0.40 -11.02 2.42
C ASP A 412 -1.58 -10.87 3.41
N ILE A 413 -2.79 -10.81 2.85
CA ILE A 413 -4.07 -10.67 3.57
C ILE A 413 -5.10 -11.57 2.86
N GLY A 414 -6.05 -12.11 3.61
CA GLY A 414 -6.98 -13.09 3.08
C GLY A 414 -6.43 -14.51 3.20
N ALA A 415 -6.47 -15.27 2.09
CA ALA A 415 -5.94 -16.62 2.07
C ALA A 415 -4.42 -16.57 1.80
N PRO A 416 -3.59 -17.40 2.47
CA PRO A 416 -2.14 -17.32 2.29
C PRO A 416 -1.69 -17.42 0.82
N GLY A 417 -0.85 -16.48 0.41
CA GLY A 417 -0.32 -16.39 -0.96
C GLY A 417 -1.25 -15.63 -1.90
N PHE A 418 -1.28 -16.04 -3.17
CA PHE A 418 -2.18 -15.43 -4.13
C PHE A 418 -3.62 -15.88 -3.88
N ASP A 419 -4.55 -14.93 -3.83
CA ASP A 419 -5.98 -15.22 -3.90
C ASP A 419 -6.75 -14.30 -4.87
N PRO A 420 -7.92 -14.74 -5.38
CA PRO A 420 -8.69 -13.95 -6.35
C PRO A 420 -9.32 -12.67 -5.79
N ARG A 421 -9.18 -12.33 -4.51
CA ARG A 421 -9.77 -11.12 -3.91
C ARG A 421 -8.73 -10.03 -3.70
N TYR A 422 -7.60 -10.43 -3.13
CA TYR A 422 -6.54 -9.53 -2.70
C TYR A 422 -5.32 -9.60 -3.63
N GLY A 423 -5.31 -10.53 -4.60
CA GLY A 423 -4.14 -10.79 -5.44
C GLY A 423 -3.01 -11.36 -4.58
N TYR A 424 -1.80 -10.82 -4.69
CA TYR A 424 -0.69 -11.11 -3.77
C TYR A 424 -0.76 -10.34 -2.44
N GLY A 425 -1.83 -9.57 -2.21
CA GLY A 425 -2.09 -8.89 -0.94
C GLY A 425 -2.15 -7.35 -1.06
N LEU A 426 -2.16 -6.70 0.09
CA LEU A 426 -2.25 -5.25 0.24
C LEU A 426 -0.90 -4.57 -0.04
N LEU A 427 -0.89 -3.56 -0.90
CA LEU A 427 0.30 -2.74 -1.17
C LEU A 427 0.97 -2.24 0.13
N ASP A 428 2.26 -2.51 0.29
CA ASP A 428 3.10 -1.99 1.38
C ASP A 428 4.27 -1.17 0.81
N ALA A 429 4.15 0.15 0.90
CA ALA A 429 5.15 1.07 0.35
C ALA A 429 6.49 1.02 1.12
N ALA A 430 6.45 0.74 2.42
CA ALA A 430 7.66 0.65 3.24
C ALA A 430 8.43 -0.62 2.89
N ALA A 431 7.75 -1.77 2.82
CA ALA A 431 8.36 -3.03 2.38
C ALA A 431 8.94 -2.91 0.96
N ALA A 432 8.25 -2.22 0.05
CA ALA A 432 8.73 -1.98 -1.31
C ALA A 432 10.04 -1.14 -1.38
N LEU A 433 10.34 -0.33 -0.37
CA LEU A 433 11.53 0.55 -0.35
C LEU A 433 12.69 0.04 0.52
N ARG A 434 12.47 -1.00 1.35
CA ARG A 434 13.54 -1.70 2.08
C ARG A 434 14.47 -2.41 1.09
#